data_AF-A0A7G2T687-F1
#
_entry.id   AF-A0A7G2T687-F1
#
_cell.length_a   1.000
_cell.length_b   1.000
_cell.length_c   1.000
_cell.angle_alpha   90.00
_cell.angle_beta   90.00
_cell.angle_gamma   90.00
#
_symmetry.space_group_name_H-M   'P 1'
#
loop_
_entity.id
_entity.type
_entity.pdbx_description
1 polymer ?
#
loop_
_entity_poly.entity_id
_entity_poly.type
_entity_poly.pdbx_seq_one_letter_code
_entity_poly.pdbx_strand_id
1 'polypeptide(L)'
;MKKAYFFLFLLLSISLNSCTEDGALSGTEEAYADDGFASSDTGGGSSGGGSGDGSQDNSGIVTAGEWNDLTNWSFWQNLLNQEEADTFTTNWKFNTANRFSFQLTDANNLPAVDISVSVRQGATIIWEAKTDNHGTAELWVDLKNSSQKATDVATYNFYIGNEQLFTSIKPFSEGINTIKLNTSTPVFTKVDLAFIVDATGSMGDEMEFLKDDLKQVIQDVKNTNGNLQITTGTVFYRDVGDDYVVKKSDFTSSLESTLGFINEQKAEGGGDFPEAVHTALKTGISELQWSNEARSRIAFLLLDAPPHQENQIVDELHNTIKTAAKKGIKIIPIVASGINKETEFLMRNFSIATNGTYVFITNDSSVGNEHLEPSVGEYEVEYLKDLMVRLIKKYSE
;
A
#
# COMPACT_ATOMS: atom_id res chain seq x y z
N MET A 1 4.85 -71.02 33.90
CA MET A 1 5.35 -69.62 34.00
C MET A 1 5.37 -69.02 32.59
N LYS A 2 5.13 -67.71 32.53
CA LYS A 2 4.46 -66.90 31.47
C LYS A 2 4.99 -67.02 30.03
N LYS A 3 4.05 -66.94 29.07
CA LYS A 3 4.23 -66.82 27.61
C LYS A 3 4.68 -65.40 27.22
N ALA A 4 5.59 -65.28 26.26
CA ALA A 4 6.01 -64.01 25.66
C ALA A 4 5.13 -63.69 24.44
N TYR A 5 4.58 -62.47 24.38
CA TYR A 5 3.93 -61.90 23.20
C TYR A 5 4.85 -60.81 22.64
N PHE A 6 5.22 -60.94 21.37
CA PHE A 6 5.97 -59.95 20.62
C PHE A 6 4.94 -59.04 19.92
N PHE A 7 4.81 -57.79 20.36
CA PHE A 7 3.98 -56.78 19.70
C PHE A 7 4.86 -55.98 18.74
N LEU A 8 4.62 -56.14 17.45
CA LEU A 8 5.24 -55.38 16.38
C LEU A 8 4.50 -54.03 16.27
N PHE A 9 5.12 -52.93 16.70
CA PHE A 9 4.59 -51.59 16.46
C PHE A 9 5.00 -51.15 15.06
N LEU A 10 4.04 -51.12 14.13
CA LEU A 10 4.19 -50.53 12.82
C LEU A 10 4.05 -49.00 12.98
N LEU A 11 5.18 -48.28 12.90
CA LEU A 11 5.20 -46.82 12.84
C LEU A 11 4.72 -46.41 11.43
N LEU A 12 3.44 -46.04 11.34
CA LEU A 12 2.87 -45.41 10.16
C LEU A 12 3.33 -43.95 10.13
N SER A 13 4.37 -43.67 9.36
CA SER A 13 4.81 -42.31 9.05
C SER A 13 3.76 -41.66 8.14
N ILE A 14 2.85 -40.90 8.74
CA ILE A 14 1.97 -39.97 8.03
C ILE A 14 2.84 -38.78 7.65
N SER A 15 3.34 -38.79 6.41
CA SER A 15 3.86 -37.61 5.75
C SER A 15 2.71 -36.64 5.52
N LEU A 16 2.53 -35.71 6.46
CA LEU A 16 1.78 -34.48 6.20
C LEU A 16 2.61 -33.69 5.19
N ASN A 17 2.25 -33.78 3.91
CA ASN A 17 2.61 -32.75 2.95
C ASN A 17 1.90 -31.48 3.43
N SER A 18 2.62 -30.57 4.08
CA SER A 18 2.17 -29.18 4.10
C SER A 18 2.33 -28.70 2.66
N CYS A 19 1.22 -28.43 1.98
CA CYS A 19 1.28 -27.52 0.84
C CYS A 19 1.76 -26.19 1.41
N THR A 20 3.02 -25.85 1.18
CA THR A 20 3.49 -24.48 1.37
C THR A 20 3.09 -23.72 0.12
N GLU A 21 2.13 -22.81 0.27
CA GLU A 21 1.86 -21.77 -0.72
C GLU A 21 3.05 -20.80 -0.66
N ASP A 22 4.11 -21.13 -1.39
CA ASP A 22 5.32 -20.32 -1.45
C ASP A 22 5.25 -19.42 -2.69
N GLY A 23 5.07 -18.11 -2.50
CA GLY A 23 5.31 -17.12 -3.55
C GLY A 23 6.81 -16.96 -3.80
N ALA A 24 7.23 -16.73 -5.05
CA ALA A 24 8.64 -16.61 -5.42
C ALA A 24 9.02 -15.16 -5.75
N LEU A 25 10.13 -14.68 -5.17
CA LEU A 25 10.76 -13.40 -5.54
C LEU A 25 11.69 -13.53 -6.76
N SER A 26 11.90 -14.75 -7.27
CA SER A 26 12.71 -15.00 -8.46
C SER A 26 11.88 -14.82 -9.73
N GLY A 27 12.06 -13.68 -10.43
CA GLY A 27 11.65 -13.51 -11.83
C GLY A 27 12.88 -13.56 -12.73
N THR A 28 12.81 -14.24 -13.88
CA THR A 28 13.90 -14.24 -14.87
C THR A 28 14.21 -12.81 -15.31
N GLU A 29 15.47 -12.40 -15.20
CA GLU A 29 16.01 -11.23 -15.89
C GLU A 29 15.83 -11.43 -17.40
N GLU A 30 14.68 -11.07 -17.96
CA GLU A 30 14.62 -10.79 -19.40
C GLU A 30 15.19 -9.39 -19.60
N ALA A 31 16.40 -9.39 -20.16
CA ALA A 31 17.14 -8.21 -20.55
C ALA A 31 16.25 -7.25 -21.36
N TYR A 32 16.12 -6.02 -20.88
CA TYR A 32 15.57 -4.90 -21.64
C TYR A 32 16.34 -4.77 -22.96
N ALA A 33 15.72 -5.23 -24.05
CA ALA A 33 16.19 -4.94 -25.38
C ALA A 33 15.83 -3.47 -25.70
N ASP A 34 16.86 -2.66 -25.81
CA ASP A 34 16.89 -1.33 -26.41
C ASP A 34 16.30 -1.38 -27.83
N ASP A 35 15.00 -1.10 -27.99
CA ASP A 35 14.42 -0.86 -29.30
C ASP A 35 14.39 0.63 -29.59
N GLY A 36 15.53 1.09 -30.14
CA GLY A 36 15.72 2.40 -30.73
C GLY A 36 14.68 2.69 -31.81
N PHE A 37 13.93 3.77 -31.60
CA PHE A 37 12.97 4.31 -32.56
C PHE A 37 13.69 4.81 -33.82
N ALA A 38 13.54 4.08 -34.92
CA ALA A 38 13.91 4.52 -36.26
C ALA A 38 12.67 4.96 -37.05
N SER A 39 12.67 6.23 -37.44
CA SER A 39 11.74 6.86 -38.38
C SER A 39 11.79 6.21 -39.77
N SER A 40 10.62 5.93 -40.38
CA SER A 40 10.33 6.29 -41.78
C SER A 40 8.86 6.11 -42.20
N ASP A 41 8.28 7.27 -42.55
CA ASP A 41 7.58 7.61 -43.79
C ASP A 41 6.25 6.96 -44.28
N THR A 42 5.33 7.89 -44.56
CA THR A 42 4.16 7.98 -45.45
C THR A 42 3.49 6.76 -46.09
N GLY A 43 2.15 6.70 -45.90
CA GLY A 43 1.21 6.01 -46.78
C GLY A 43 -0.21 6.51 -46.58
N GLY A 44 -0.70 7.36 -47.50
CA GLY A 44 -2.04 7.96 -47.43
C GLY A 44 -3.18 7.00 -47.77
N GLY A 45 -4.33 7.22 -47.14
CA GLY A 45 -5.61 6.59 -47.45
C GLY A 45 -6.77 7.38 -46.85
N SER A 46 -7.56 8.03 -47.71
CA SER A 46 -8.74 8.83 -47.36
C SER A 46 -10.02 8.00 -47.45
N SER A 47 -10.83 8.02 -46.39
CA SER A 47 -12.30 7.85 -46.34
C SER A 47 -12.68 7.77 -44.87
N GLY A 48 -13.71 8.37 -44.29
CA GLY A 48 -14.88 9.12 -44.72
C GLY A 48 -15.67 9.41 -43.43
N GLY A 49 -16.34 10.55 -43.36
CA GLY A 49 -16.82 11.16 -42.11
C GLY A 49 -17.79 10.34 -41.24
N GLY A 50 -17.70 10.63 -39.95
CA GLY A 50 -18.66 10.27 -38.92
C GLY A 50 -18.35 11.06 -37.65
N SER A 51 -18.86 12.29 -37.56
CA SER A 51 -18.82 13.10 -36.36
C SER A 51 -19.74 12.47 -35.31
N GLY A 52 -19.15 11.73 -34.38
CA GLY A 52 -19.77 11.28 -33.14
C GLY A 52 -18.93 11.82 -31.98
N ASP A 53 -19.42 12.89 -31.37
CA ASP A 53 -19.00 13.31 -30.03
C ASP A 53 -19.54 12.27 -29.05
N GLY A 54 -18.69 11.30 -28.72
CA GLY A 54 -18.97 10.25 -27.76
C GLY A 54 -17.72 10.03 -26.94
N SER A 55 -17.64 10.68 -25.78
CA SER A 55 -16.73 10.24 -24.73
C SER A 55 -17.10 8.80 -24.39
N GLN A 56 -16.33 7.81 -24.88
CA GLN A 56 -16.45 6.44 -24.39
C GLN A 56 -16.05 6.46 -22.91
N ASP A 57 -17.02 6.19 -22.04
CA ASP A 57 -16.76 5.89 -20.63
C ASP A 57 -16.00 4.56 -20.58
N ASN A 58 -14.70 4.64 -20.29
CA ASN A 58 -13.80 3.49 -20.24
C ASN A 58 -13.66 2.94 -18.81
N SER A 59 -14.50 3.38 -17.87
CA SER A 59 -14.46 2.90 -16.48
C SER A 59 -14.91 1.44 -16.36
N GLY A 60 -14.32 0.72 -15.41
CA GLY A 60 -14.64 -0.68 -15.11
C GLY A 60 -14.11 -1.66 -16.13
N ILE A 61 -12.98 -1.34 -16.76
CA ILE A 61 -12.26 -2.26 -17.66
C ILE A 61 -11.03 -2.82 -16.95
N VAL A 62 -10.26 -1.97 -16.26
CA VAL A 62 -9.02 -2.39 -15.58
C VAL A 62 -9.34 -3.43 -14.51
N THR A 63 -8.57 -4.52 -14.51
CA THR A 63 -8.69 -5.60 -13.53
C THR A 63 -7.53 -5.56 -12.55
N ALA A 64 -7.76 -5.95 -11.30
CA ALA A 64 -6.77 -5.93 -10.25
C ALA A 64 -7.00 -7.00 -9.18
N GLY A 65 -5.95 -7.34 -8.45
CA GLY A 65 -5.98 -8.17 -7.25
C GLY A 65 -5.56 -7.40 -5.98
N GLU A 66 -5.95 -7.91 -4.82
CA GLU A 66 -5.54 -7.42 -3.49
C GLU A 66 -4.70 -8.48 -2.78
N TRP A 67 -3.63 -8.04 -2.12
CA TRP A 67 -2.93 -8.86 -1.13
C TRP A 67 -2.67 -8.08 0.15
N ASN A 68 -2.97 -8.71 1.30
CA ASN A 68 -2.71 -8.13 2.61
C ASN A 68 -1.70 -8.97 3.40
N ASP A 69 -0.46 -8.51 3.50
CA ASP A 69 0.60 -9.20 4.24
C ASP A 69 0.37 -9.22 5.75
N LEU A 70 -0.35 -8.24 6.31
CA LEU A 70 -0.60 -8.20 7.75
C LEU A 70 -1.55 -9.31 8.21
N THR A 71 -2.52 -9.69 7.36
CA THR A 71 -3.41 -10.84 7.59
C THR A 71 -2.80 -12.16 7.14
N ASN A 72 -1.84 -12.13 6.21
CA ASN A 72 -1.12 -13.30 5.70
C ASN A 72 0.34 -13.32 6.20
N TRP A 73 0.54 -13.04 7.50
CA TRP A 73 1.87 -12.77 8.04
C TRP A 73 2.87 -13.93 7.88
N SER A 74 2.41 -15.18 8.01
CA SER A 74 3.27 -16.34 7.80
C SER A 74 3.80 -16.43 6.37
N PHE A 75 2.99 -16.05 5.38
CA PHE A 75 3.41 -15.98 3.99
C PHE A 75 4.51 -14.92 3.83
N TRP A 76 4.29 -13.72 4.37
CA TRP A 76 5.30 -12.66 4.35
C TRP A 76 6.62 -13.10 5.01
N GLN A 77 6.55 -13.77 6.17
CA GLN A 77 7.74 -14.30 6.85
C GLN A 77 8.46 -15.37 6.03
N ASN A 78 7.73 -16.22 5.30
CA ASN A 78 8.33 -17.21 4.41
C ASN A 78 9.02 -16.54 3.21
N LEU A 79 8.38 -15.52 2.63
CA LEU A 79 8.95 -14.71 1.54
C LEU A 79 10.27 -14.05 1.97
N LEU A 80 10.34 -13.54 3.20
CA LEU A 80 11.55 -12.94 3.77
C LEU A 80 12.72 -13.92 3.99
N ASN A 81 12.49 -15.24 3.89
CA ASN A 81 13.56 -16.24 3.98
C ASN A 81 14.26 -16.51 2.65
N GLN A 82 13.83 -15.88 1.54
CA GLN A 82 14.45 -15.99 0.22
C GLN A 82 15.67 -15.08 0.10
N GLU A 83 16.67 -15.50 -0.68
CA GLU A 83 17.94 -14.77 -0.83
C GLU A 83 17.74 -13.38 -1.46
N GLU A 84 16.78 -13.26 -2.38
CA GLU A 84 16.39 -12.01 -3.01
C GLU A 84 15.83 -11.01 -1.98
N ALA A 85 15.08 -11.49 -0.99
CA ALA A 85 14.51 -10.64 0.06
C ALA A 85 15.59 -9.97 0.93
N ASP A 86 16.72 -10.65 1.17
CA ASP A 86 17.86 -10.08 1.90
C ASP A 86 18.50 -8.92 1.11
N THR A 87 18.57 -9.05 -0.21
CA THR A 87 19.09 -8.01 -1.11
C THR A 87 18.15 -6.82 -1.13
N PHE A 88 16.84 -7.03 -1.32
CA PHE A 88 15.86 -5.94 -1.30
C PHE A 88 15.79 -5.25 0.08
N THR A 89 15.90 -6.01 1.16
CA THR A 89 16.01 -5.47 2.53
C THR A 89 17.28 -4.63 2.69
N THR A 90 18.41 -5.05 2.10
CA THR A 90 19.65 -4.28 2.16
C THR A 90 19.54 -2.96 1.42
N ASN A 91 18.93 -2.97 0.23
CA ASN A 91 18.76 -1.79 -0.62
C ASN A 91 17.81 -0.77 0.01
N TRP A 92 16.61 -1.21 0.41
CA TRP A 92 15.55 -0.32 0.88
C TRP A 92 15.49 -0.15 2.40
N LYS A 93 16.20 -1.00 3.14
CA LYS A 93 16.36 -0.94 4.60
C LYS A 93 15.02 -1.06 5.35
N PHE A 94 14.06 -1.82 4.85
CA PHE A 94 12.81 -2.11 5.57
C PHE A 94 12.90 -3.43 6.32
N ASN A 95 12.99 -3.36 7.65
CA ASN A 95 13.01 -4.50 8.57
C ASN A 95 11.66 -4.62 9.29
N THR A 96 10.93 -5.68 8.99
CA THR A 96 9.58 -5.91 9.55
C THR A 96 9.56 -6.97 10.66
N ALA A 97 10.74 -7.43 11.10
CA ALA A 97 10.85 -8.47 12.13
C ALA A 97 10.29 -8.06 13.51
N ASN A 98 10.23 -6.76 13.79
CA ASN A 98 9.86 -6.20 15.10
C ASN A 98 8.45 -5.57 15.10
N ARG A 99 7.47 -6.37 14.72
CA ARG A 99 6.05 -6.00 14.68
C ARG A 99 5.41 -6.06 16.07
N PHE A 100 4.67 -5.02 16.43
CA PHE A 100 3.80 -5.00 17.62
C PHE A 100 2.40 -4.54 17.24
N SER A 101 1.43 -5.45 17.37
CA SER A 101 0.05 -5.17 17.02
C SER A 101 -0.78 -4.84 18.25
N PHE A 102 -1.65 -3.84 18.11
CA PHE A 102 -2.54 -3.34 19.14
C PHE A 102 -3.98 -3.40 18.68
N GLN A 103 -4.87 -3.77 19.61
CA GLN A 103 -6.32 -3.71 19.44
C GLN A 103 -6.91 -2.93 20.62
N LEU A 104 -7.42 -1.73 20.35
CA LEU A 104 -7.99 -0.85 21.36
C LEU A 104 -9.51 -0.82 21.25
N THR A 105 -10.17 -0.88 22.41
CA THR A 105 -11.61 -0.66 22.55
C THR A 105 -11.87 0.43 23.59
N ASP A 106 -12.98 1.15 23.44
CA ASP A 106 -13.43 2.16 24.38
C ASP A 106 -14.14 1.53 25.60
N ALA A 107 -14.59 2.36 26.54
CA ALA A 107 -15.31 1.90 27.73
C ALA A 107 -16.57 1.05 27.41
N ASN A 108 -17.19 1.27 26.25
CA ASN A 108 -18.39 0.58 25.76
C ASN A 108 -18.07 -0.67 24.93
N ASN A 109 -16.80 -1.04 24.79
CA ASN A 109 -16.30 -2.11 23.91
C ASN A 109 -16.44 -1.80 22.41
N LEU A 110 -16.59 -0.54 22.02
CA LEU A 110 -16.51 -0.13 20.63
C LEU A 110 -15.05 0.07 20.21
N PRO A 111 -14.69 -0.08 18.93
CA PRO A 111 -13.37 0.29 18.43
C PRO A 111 -12.97 1.71 18.85
N ALA A 112 -11.79 1.85 19.45
CA ALA A 112 -11.23 3.15 19.79
C ALA A 112 -10.44 3.69 18.59
N VAL A 113 -11.00 4.67 17.89
CA VAL A 113 -10.54 5.13 16.55
C VAL A 113 -9.70 6.38 16.67
N ASP A 114 -8.70 6.53 15.79
CA ASP A 114 -7.79 7.68 15.70
C ASP A 114 -6.97 7.95 16.98
N ILE A 115 -6.74 6.90 17.78
CA ILE A 115 -5.98 6.97 19.03
C ILE A 115 -4.49 6.74 18.73
N SER A 116 -3.63 7.66 19.17
CA SER A 116 -2.18 7.51 19.03
C SER A 116 -1.67 6.38 19.93
N VAL A 117 -0.89 5.48 19.35
CA VAL A 117 -0.10 4.45 20.04
C VAL A 117 1.36 4.64 19.62
N SER A 118 2.28 4.67 20.58
CA SER A 118 3.70 4.92 20.28
C SER A 118 4.64 4.04 21.07
N VAL A 119 5.82 3.81 20.51
CA VAL A 119 6.96 3.16 21.17
C VAL A 119 8.13 4.14 21.23
N ARG A 120 8.74 4.23 22.41
CA ARG A 120 9.79 5.20 22.73
C ARG A 120 11.00 4.53 23.36
N GLN A 121 12.17 5.08 23.10
CA GLN A 121 13.42 4.73 23.78
C GLN A 121 13.94 6.00 24.47
N GLY A 122 13.86 6.05 25.80
CA GLY A 122 14.05 7.29 26.53
C GLY A 122 13.06 8.38 26.07
N ALA A 123 13.57 9.54 25.66
CA ALA A 123 12.75 10.65 25.16
C ALA A 123 12.41 10.55 23.65
N THR A 124 13.03 9.61 22.92
CA THR A 124 12.91 9.53 21.46
C THR A 124 11.72 8.66 21.06
N ILE A 125 10.84 9.20 20.20
CA ILE A 125 9.77 8.42 19.57
C ILE A 125 10.36 7.59 18.44
N ILE A 126 10.34 6.27 18.62
CA ILE A 126 10.85 5.30 17.64
C ILE A 126 9.80 5.08 16.56
N TRP A 127 8.54 4.88 16.96
CA TRP A 127 7.41 4.78 16.06
C TRP A 127 6.13 5.27 16.74
N GLU A 128 5.23 5.84 15.96
CA GLU A 128 3.92 6.30 16.39
C GLU A 128 2.94 6.00 15.26
N ALA A 129 1.79 5.43 15.61
CA ALA A 129 0.69 5.17 14.69
C ALA A 129 -0.63 5.56 15.32
N LYS A 130 -1.69 5.69 14.50
CA LYS A 130 -3.05 5.84 15.01
C LYS A 130 -3.87 4.58 14.76
N THR A 131 -4.79 4.28 15.67
CA THR A 131 -5.74 3.18 15.49
C THR A 131 -6.72 3.46 14.36
N ASP A 132 -7.03 2.44 13.57
CA ASP A 132 -7.94 2.53 12.43
C ASP A 132 -9.43 2.38 12.82
N ASN A 133 -10.29 2.21 11.81
CA ASN A 133 -11.73 2.06 11.98
C ASN A 133 -12.14 0.82 12.81
N HIS A 134 -11.24 -0.16 12.95
CA HIS A 134 -11.39 -1.34 13.78
C HIS A 134 -10.70 -1.20 15.14
N GLY A 135 -10.07 -0.06 15.43
CA GLY A 135 -9.32 0.15 16.67
C GLY A 135 -7.95 -0.52 16.65
N THR A 136 -7.42 -0.85 15.46
CA THR A 136 -6.13 -1.56 15.32
C THR A 136 -5.00 -0.63 14.93
N ALA A 137 -3.81 -0.87 15.47
CA ALA A 137 -2.59 -0.16 15.08
C ALA A 137 -1.38 -1.11 15.08
N GLU A 138 -0.45 -0.86 14.15
CA GLU A 138 0.80 -1.59 14.03
C GLU A 138 1.97 -0.65 14.37
N LEU A 139 2.86 -1.11 15.24
CA LEU A 139 4.11 -0.41 15.57
C LEU A 139 5.32 -1.23 15.14
N TRP A 140 6.36 -0.52 14.70
CA TRP A 140 7.59 -1.11 14.18
C TRP A 140 8.79 -0.55 14.95
N VAL A 141 9.54 -1.44 15.59
CA VAL A 141 10.82 -1.07 16.20
C VAL A 141 11.93 -1.33 15.18
N ASP A 142 12.81 -0.36 14.96
CA ASP A 142 13.95 -0.51 14.05
C ASP A 142 13.53 -0.85 12.60
N LEU A 143 12.43 -0.27 12.12
CA LEU A 143 11.95 -0.46 10.74
C LEU A 143 13.01 -0.12 9.70
N LYS A 144 13.83 0.91 9.97
CA LYS A 144 14.93 1.33 9.11
C LYS A 144 16.21 0.56 9.44
N ASN A 145 16.34 -0.66 8.93
CA ASN A 145 17.51 -1.51 9.12
C ASN A 145 17.77 -2.33 7.85
N SER A 146 19.04 -2.50 7.48
CA SER A 146 19.46 -3.26 6.30
C SER A 146 19.45 -4.78 6.51
N SER A 147 18.77 -5.29 7.53
CA SER A 147 18.65 -6.72 7.81
C SER A 147 17.36 -7.04 8.59
N GLN A 148 16.75 -8.21 8.32
CA GLN A 148 15.58 -8.70 9.04
C GLN A 148 15.96 -9.23 10.42
N LYS A 149 16.18 -8.35 11.40
CA LYS A 149 16.63 -8.72 12.75
C LYS A 149 15.63 -8.35 13.82
N ALA A 150 15.38 -9.32 14.70
CA ALA A 150 14.67 -9.10 15.94
C ALA A 150 15.50 -8.22 16.90
N THR A 151 14.83 -7.33 17.62
CA THR A 151 15.42 -6.40 18.59
C THR A 151 14.93 -6.74 20.00
N ASP A 152 15.81 -6.55 20.99
CA ASP A 152 15.43 -6.67 22.40
C ASP A 152 14.47 -5.54 22.82
N VAL A 153 13.29 -5.93 23.25
CA VAL A 153 12.17 -5.05 23.58
C VAL A 153 12.30 -4.40 24.96
N ALA A 154 13.20 -4.90 25.82
CA ALA A 154 13.31 -4.47 27.21
C ALA A 154 13.69 -2.99 27.40
N THR A 155 14.27 -2.36 26.38
CA THR A 155 14.68 -0.94 26.43
C THR A 155 13.60 0.03 25.93
N TYR A 156 12.47 -0.48 25.45
CA TYR A 156 11.40 0.31 24.86
C TYR A 156 10.20 0.43 25.80
N ASN A 157 9.55 1.59 25.74
CA ASN A 157 8.34 1.88 26.49
C ASN A 157 7.22 2.21 25.51
N PHE A 158 6.04 1.66 25.76
CA PHE A 158 4.86 1.84 24.91
C PHE A 158 3.89 2.81 25.56
N TYR A 159 3.16 3.57 24.74
CA TYR A 159 2.24 4.61 25.18
C TYR A 159 0.95 4.58 24.37
N ILE A 160 -0.16 4.90 25.04
CA ILE A 160 -1.42 5.29 24.40
C ILE A 160 -1.62 6.78 24.67
N GLY A 161 -1.63 7.59 23.61
CA GLY A 161 -1.51 9.04 23.72
C GLY A 161 -0.27 9.43 24.54
N ASN A 162 -0.50 10.00 25.72
CA ASN A 162 0.56 10.41 26.65
C ASN A 162 0.76 9.44 27.83
N GLU A 163 -0.07 8.41 27.95
CA GLU A 163 -0.02 7.48 29.08
C GLU A 163 0.87 6.29 28.76
N GLN A 164 1.85 6.03 29.64
CA GLN A 164 2.73 4.88 29.51
C GLN A 164 2.01 3.58 29.89
N LEU A 165 2.22 2.54 29.08
CA LEU A 165 1.81 1.18 29.40
C LEU A 165 2.89 0.51 30.25
N PHE A 166 2.49 0.05 31.44
CA PHE A 166 3.37 -0.69 32.36
C PHE A 166 3.17 -2.21 32.29
N THR A 167 2.20 -2.67 31.50
CA THR A 167 2.01 -4.08 31.20
C THR A 167 3.09 -4.58 30.26
N SER A 168 3.47 -5.86 30.38
CA SER A 168 4.36 -6.49 29.40
C SER A 168 3.70 -6.48 28.02
N ILE A 169 4.32 -5.74 27.09
CA ILE A 169 3.88 -5.66 25.70
C ILE A 169 4.52 -6.80 24.92
N LYS A 170 3.68 -7.53 24.19
CA LYS A 170 4.07 -8.71 23.43
C LYS A 170 4.45 -8.33 21.99
N PRO A 171 5.54 -8.88 21.44
CA PRO A 171 5.73 -8.86 19.98
C PRO A 171 4.59 -9.62 19.30
N PHE A 172 4.31 -9.33 18.02
CA PHE A 172 3.22 -9.96 17.28
C PHE A 172 3.31 -11.49 17.23
N SER A 173 4.52 -12.05 17.22
CA SER A 173 4.77 -13.50 17.30
C SER A 173 4.19 -14.15 18.56
N GLU A 174 3.97 -13.39 19.63
CA GLU A 174 3.35 -13.83 20.88
C GLU A 174 1.87 -13.37 20.98
N GLY A 175 1.35 -12.73 19.93
CA GLY A 175 -0.04 -12.33 19.76
C GLY A 175 -0.32 -10.84 20.01
N ILE A 176 -1.55 -10.45 19.69
CA ILE A 176 -2.01 -9.05 19.70
C ILE A 176 -2.11 -8.53 21.15
N ASN A 177 -1.78 -7.24 21.34
CA ASN A 177 -1.95 -6.51 22.59
C ASN A 177 -3.35 -5.88 22.63
N THR A 178 -4.29 -6.49 23.34
CA THR A 178 -5.67 -6.00 23.47
C THR A 178 -5.81 -5.11 24.70
N ILE A 179 -6.23 -3.86 24.51
CA ILE A 179 -6.33 -2.86 25.57
C ILE A 179 -7.72 -2.22 25.56
N LYS A 180 -8.36 -2.17 26.72
CA LYS A 180 -9.63 -1.46 26.91
C LYS A 180 -9.38 -0.13 27.59
N LEU A 181 -9.81 0.96 26.96
CA LEU A 181 -9.75 2.30 27.51
C LEU A 181 -10.87 2.51 28.54
N ASN A 182 -10.60 3.38 29.52
CA ASN A 182 -11.57 3.71 30.57
C ASN A 182 -12.59 4.77 30.15
N THR A 183 -12.40 5.40 28.98
CA THR A 183 -13.25 6.45 28.45
C THR A 183 -13.90 6.01 27.14
N SER A 184 -15.04 6.61 26.80
CA SER A 184 -15.59 6.49 25.45
C SER A 184 -14.81 7.38 24.49
N THR A 185 -14.70 6.98 23.23
CA THR A 185 -14.00 7.72 22.18
C THR A 185 -14.98 8.49 21.29
N PRO A 186 -14.57 9.62 20.69
CA PRO A 186 -15.40 10.33 19.71
C PRO A 186 -15.75 9.44 18.51
N VAL A 187 -16.92 9.69 17.92
CA VAL A 187 -17.32 9.10 16.64
C VAL A 187 -16.92 10.07 15.54
N PHE A 188 -15.93 9.69 14.74
CA PHE A 188 -15.51 10.46 13.57
C PHE A 188 -16.29 10.02 12.33
N THR A 189 -16.63 10.98 11.48
CA THR A 189 -17.32 10.73 10.20
C THR A 189 -16.49 11.14 8.99
N LYS A 190 -15.39 11.86 9.20
CA LYS A 190 -14.55 12.35 8.11
C LYS A 190 -13.65 11.26 7.54
N VAL A 191 -13.60 11.17 6.22
CA VAL A 191 -12.73 10.25 5.49
C VAL A 191 -11.95 11.07 4.46
N ASP A 192 -10.63 11.05 4.60
CA ASP A 192 -9.73 11.69 3.63
C ASP A 192 -9.20 10.64 2.66
N LEU A 193 -9.39 10.89 1.36
CA LEU A 193 -8.89 10.05 0.28
C LEU A 193 -7.89 10.86 -0.56
N ALA A 194 -6.62 10.45 -0.58
CA ALA A 194 -5.62 11.01 -1.47
C ALA A 194 -5.33 10.05 -2.62
N PHE A 195 -5.19 10.58 -3.82
CA PHE A 195 -4.67 9.86 -4.98
C PHE A 195 -3.33 10.46 -5.36
N ILE A 196 -2.26 9.67 -5.22
CA ILE A 196 -0.89 10.01 -5.60
C ILE A 196 -0.60 9.19 -6.85
N VAL A 197 -0.51 9.85 -8.00
CA VAL A 197 -0.60 9.20 -9.31
C VAL A 197 0.62 9.54 -10.13
N ASP A 198 1.26 8.51 -10.64
CA ASP A 198 2.29 8.60 -11.65
C ASP A 198 1.73 9.14 -12.97
N ALA A 199 2.39 10.14 -13.55
CA ALA A 199 1.99 10.82 -14.77
C ALA A 199 3.14 10.89 -15.79
N THR A 200 4.12 9.98 -15.71
CA THR A 200 5.15 9.82 -16.75
C THR A 200 4.57 9.19 -18.01
N GLY A 201 5.36 9.18 -19.08
CA GLY A 201 4.91 8.70 -20.39
C GLY A 201 4.55 7.22 -20.43
N SER A 202 5.16 6.39 -19.58
CA SER A 202 4.92 4.93 -19.54
C SER A 202 3.53 4.57 -19.03
N MET A 203 2.93 5.42 -18.18
CA MET A 203 1.54 5.29 -17.74
C MET A 203 0.52 5.72 -18.81
N GLY A 204 0.95 6.11 -20.01
CA GLY A 204 0.09 6.78 -20.99
C GLY A 204 -1.10 5.97 -21.48
N ASP A 205 -0.93 4.66 -21.63
CA ASP A 205 -1.96 3.73 -22.04
C ASP A 205 -2.93 3.37 -20.90
N GLU A 206 -2.49 3.30 -19.65
CA GLU A 206 -3.37 3.08 -18.50
C GLU A 206 -4.04 4.36 -17.96
N MET A 207 -3.40 5.53 -18.11
CA MET A 207 -3.80 6.78 -17.45
C MET A 207 -5.25 7.18 -17.75
N GLU A 208 -5.72 7.06 -18.99
CA GLU A 208 -7.10 7.46 -19.31
C GLU A 208 -8.13 6.50 -18.67
N PHE A 209 -7.84 5.19 -18.61
CA PHE A 209 -8.69 4.23 -17.91
C PHE A 209 -8.67 4.47 -16.40
N LEU A 210 -7.49 4.73 -15.83
CA LEU A 210 -7.31 5.01 -14.41
C LEU A 210 -8.04 6.29 -14.02
N LYS A 211 -7.99 7.34 -14.84
CA LYS A 211 -8.77 8.57 -14.58
C LYS A 211 -10.25 8.26 -14.49
N ASP A 212 -10.80 7.52 -15.45
CA ASP A 212 -12.23 7.17 -15.50
C ASP A 212 -12.64 6.31 -14.30
N ASP A 213 -11.84 5.31 -13.94
CA ASP A 213 -12.04 4.52 -12.72
C ASP A 213 -12.01 5.39 -11.47
N LEU A 214 -11.04 6.29 -11.34
CA LEU A 214 -10.98 7.24 -10.22
C LEU A 214 -12.24 8.12 -10.15
N LYS A 215 -12.79 8.57 -11.29
CA LYS A 215 -14.04 9.36 -11.26
C LYS A 215 -15.18 8.55 -10.70
N GLN A 216 -15.33 7.32 -11.17
CA GLN A 216 -16.41 6.43 -10.78
C GLN A 216 -16.30 6.05 -9.30
N VAL A 217 -15.09 5.72 -8.82
CA VAL A 217 -14.81 5.44 -7.40
C VAL A 217 -15.24 6.61 -6.51
N ILE A 218 -14.85 7.84 -6.84
CA ILE A 218 -15.20 9.01 -6.01
C ILE A 218 -16.71 9.26 -6.04
N GLN A 219 -17.38 9.05 -7.18
CA GLN A 219 -18.83 9.16 -7.30
C GLN A 219 -19.55 8.12 -6.44
N ASP A 220 -19.17 6.85 -6.53
CA ASP A 220 -19.82 5.74 -5.85
C ASP A 220 -19.67 5.81 -4.33
N VAL A 221 -18.48 6.17 -3.85
CA VAL A 221 -18.22 6.33 -2.42
C VAL A 221 -19.07 7.44 -1.82
N LYS A 222 -19.23 8.57 -2.51
CA LYS A 222 -20.11 9.67 -2.04
C LYS A 222 -21.59 9.29 -2.06
N ASN A 223 -22.01 8.49 -3.03
CA ASN A 223 -23.41 8.08 -3.16
C ASN A 223 -23.82 6.99 -2.14
N THR A 224 -22.88 6.17 -1.68
CA THR A 224 -23.19 5.01 -0.83
C THR A 224 -23.33 5.36 0.66
N ASN A 225 -22.70 6.44 1.16
CA ASN A 225 -22.64 6.72 2.60
C ASN A 225 -23.10 8.13 2.98
N GLY A 226 -24.38 8.27 3.33
CA GLY A 226 -24.94 9.55 3.80
C GLY A 226 -24.37 10.09 5.12
N ASN A 227 -23.64 9.26 5.88
CA ASN A 227 -23.08 9.65 7.19
C ASN A 227 -21.60 10.00 7.15
N LEU A 228 -20.86 9.61 6.10
CA LEU A 228 -19.42 9.89 5.98
C LEU A 228 -19.18 11.19 5.23
N GLN A 229 -18.25 12.00 5.72
CA GLN A 229 -17.82 13.23 5.08
C GLN A 229 -16.54 12.95 4.29
N ILE A 230 -16.72 12.62 3.00
CA ILE A 230 -15.62 12.26 2.11
C ILE A 230 -14.98 13.53 1.53
N THR A 231 -13.68 13.67 1.75
CA THR A 231 -12.83 14.70 1.12
C THR A 231 -11.74 14.06 0.29
N THR A 232 -11.46 14.62 -0.88
CA THR A 232 -10.51 14.09 -1.85
C THR A 232 -9.38 15.08 -2.11
N GLY A 233 -8.14 14.60 -2.11
CA GLY A 233 -6.94 15.33 -2.51
C GLY A 233 -6.18 14.55 -3.58
N THR A 234 -5.39 15.24 -4.40
CA THR A 234 -4.66 14.59 -5.50
C THR A 234 -3.25 15.14 -5.63
N VAL A 235 -2.31 14.26 -5.96
CA VAL A 235 -0.93 14.57 -6.31
C VAL A 235 -0.62 13.82 -7.60
N PHE A 236 -0.19 14.52 -8.63
CA PHE A 236 0.35 13.92 -9.84
C PHE A 236 1.84 14.23 -9.89
N TYR A 237 2.64 13.24 -10.24
CA TYR A 237 4.08 13.40 -10.34
C TYR A 237 4.61 12.90 -11.69
N ARG A 238 5.77 13.43 -12.05
CA ARG A 238 6.62 12.92 -13.13
C ARG A 238 8.04 12.83 -12.57
N ASP A 239 9.06 12.95 -13.39
CA ASP A 239 10.43 12.85 -12.92
C ASP A 239 11.25 14.16 -12.94
N VAL A 240 12.44 14.11 -12.37
CA VAL A 240 13.38 15.22 -12.28
C VAL A 240 13.90 15.58 -13.67
N GLY A 241 13.52 16.77 -14.14
CA GLY A 241 13.92 17.27 -15.46
C GLY A 241 12.74 17.45 -16.41
N ASP A 242 11.57 16.91 -16.05
CA ASP A 242 10.32 17.16 -16.74
C ASP A 242 9.75 18.57 -16.46
N ASP A 243 8.68 18.92 -17.19
CA ASP A 243 7.94 20.18 -17.03
C ASP A 243 7.55 20.48 -15.57
N TYR A 244 7.31 19.44 -14.78
CA TYR A 244 7.09 19.51 -13.34
C TYR A 244 7.44 18.17 -12.69
N VAL A 245 7.94 18.21 -11.45
CA VAL A 245 8.10 16.99 -10.65
C VAL A 245 6.79 16.62 -9.96
N VAL A 246 6.08 17.61 -9.39
CA VAL A 246 4.79 17.39 -8.71
C VAL A 246 3.80 18.51 -8.96
N LYS A 247 2.54 18.15 -9.20
CA LYS A 247 1.35 19.01 -9.12
C LYS A 247 0.39 18.45 -8.07
N LYS A 248 -0.25 19.32 -7.28
CA LYS A 248 -1.21 18.89 -6.27
C LYS A 248 -2.48 19.72 -6.26
N SER A 249 -3.57 19.10 -5.81
CA SER A 249 -4.82 19.73 -5.41
C SER A 249 -5.12 19.30 -3.97
N ASP A 250 -5.30 20.27 -3.08
CA ASP A 250 -5.59 20.01 -1.67
C ASP A 250 -6.99 19.41 -1.47
N PHE A 251 -7.23 18.88 -0.27
CA PHE A 251 -8.48 18.22 0.08
C PHE A 251 -9.71 19.12 -0.13
N THR A 252 -10.69 18.58 -0.86
CA THR A 252 -11.98 19.24 -1.10
C THR A 252 -13.14 18.26 -1.00
N SER A 253 -14.32 18.76 -0.62
CA SER A 253 -15.58 18.00 -0.69
C SER A 253 -16.27 18.17 -2.05
N SER A 254 -15.75 19.01 -2.94
CA SER A 254 -16.25 19.19 -4.30
C SER A 254 -15.73 18.10 -5.21
N LEU A 255 -16.63 17.21 -5.65
CA LEU A 255 -16.31 16.20 -6.65
C LEU A 255 -15.82 16.87 -7.95
N GLU A 256 -16.54 17.88 -8.43
CA GLU A 256 -16.23 18.58 -9.68
C GLU A 256 -14.81 19.16 -9.66
N SER A 257 -14.36 19.70 -8.52
CA SER A 257 -13.01 20.27 -8.40
C SER A 257 -11.93 19.19 -8.49
N THR A 258 -12.11 18.04 -7.83
CA THR A 258 -11.18 16.92 -7.94
C THR A 258 -11.16 16.34 -9.36
N LEU A 259 -12.34 16.11 -9.95
CA LEU A 259 -12.44 15.57 -11.31
C LEU A 259 -11.85 16.52 -12.37
N GLY A 260 -12.11 17.83 -12.23
CA GLY A 260 -11.52 18.85 -13.09
C GLY A 260 -10.00 18.80 -13.06
N PHE A 261 -9.41 18.73 -11.86
CA PHE A 261 -7.95 18.63 -11.71
C PHE A 261 -7.39 17.34 -12.34
N ILE A 262 -8.02 16.19 -12.12
CA ILE A 262 -7.60 14.90 -12.71
C ILE A 262 -7.65 14.96 -14.25
N ASN A 263 -8.70 15.56 -14.82
CA ASN A 263 -8.89 15.66 -16.27
C ASN A 263 -7.83 16.54 -16.97
N GLU A 264 -7.25 17.50 -16.25
CA GLU A 264 -6.21 18.39 -16.80
C GLU A 264 -4.84 17.71 -16.92
N GLN A 265 -4.62 16.58 -16.24
CA GLN A 265 -3.32 15.93 -16.22
C GLN A 265 -3.10 15.07 -17.47
N LYS A 266 -1.85 14.88 -17.88
CA LYS A 266 -1.48 14.03 -19.01
C LYS A 266 -0.18 13.29 -18.67
N ALA A 267 -0.15 12.02 -19.07
CA ALA A 267 1.05 11.20 -19.07
C ALA A 267 2.07 11.77 -20.07
N GLU A 268 3.27 12.13 -19.61
CA GLU A 268 4.36 12.66 -20.44
C GLU A 268 5.64 12.72 -19.61
N GLY A 269 6.79 12.89 -20.27
CA GLY A 269 8.06 12.96 -19.58
C GLY A 269 8.57 11.60 -19.14
N GLY A 270 9.46 11.60 -18.15
CA GLY A 270 10.27 10.46 -17.77
C GLY A 270 11.41 10.20 -18.76
N GLY A 271 11.83 8.94 -18.88
CA GLY A 271 12.88 8.52 -19.82
C GLY A 271 13.89 7.56 -19.20
N ASP A 272 13.95 7.51 -17.88
CA ASP A 272 14.61 6.48 -17.10
C ASP A 272 13.64 5.78 -16.14
N PHE A 273 14.04 4.57 -15.73
CA PHE A 273 13.46 3.80 -14.64
C PHE A 273 14.58 3.75 -13.61
N PRO A 274 14.59 4.62 -12.58
CA PRO A 274 13.49 4.94 -11.65
C PRO A 274 12.86 6.34 -11.80
N GLU A 275 11.88 6.69 -10.95
CA GLU A 275 11.18 7.99 -10.95
C GLU A 275 11.12 8.73 -9.59
N ALA A 276 10.53 9.93 -9.55
CA ALA A 276 10.42 10.79 -8.37
C ALA A 276 9.33 10.40 -7.33
N VAL A 277 9.03 9.11 -7.16
CA VAL A 277 8.01 8.57 -6.22
C VAL A 277 8.18 9.12 -4.79
N HIS A 278 9.43 9.27 -4.33
CA HIS A 278 9.76 9.81 -3.02
C HIS A 278 9.29 11.27 -2.82
N THR A 279 9.38 12.09 -3.86
CA THR A 279 8.91 13.48 -3.83
C THR A 279 7.40 13.52 -3.82
N ALA A 280 6.74 12.70 -4.64
CA ALA A 280 5.29 12.57 -4.67
C ALA A 280 4.71 12.12 -3.33
N LEU A 281 5.30 11.10 -2.71
CA LEU A 281 4.93 10.62 -1.38
C LEU A 281 5.10 11.69 -0.31
N LYS A 282 6.23 12.40 -0.32
CA LYS A 282 6.47 13.50 0.63
C LYS A 282 5.41 14.58 0.50
N THR A 283 5.09 15.01 -0.72
CA THR A 283 4.04 16.00 -0.97
C THR A 283 2.65 15.46 -0.55
N GLY A 284 2.30 14.24 -0.95
CA GLY A 284 1.02 13.61 -0.63
C GLY A 284 0.80 13.39 0.87
N ILE A 285 1.83 12.95 1.60
CA ILE A 285 1.71 12.62 3.02
C ILE A 285 1.94 13.85 3.91
N SER A 286 2.92 14.69 3.58
CA SER A 286 3.35 15.78 4.46
C SER A 286 2.66 17.09 4.17
N GLU A 287 2.38 17.39 2.90
CA GLU A 287 1.92 18.72 2.50
C GLU A 287 0.43 18.82 2.18
N LEU A 288 -0.23 17.72 1.78
CA LEU A 288 -1.69 17.72 1.70
C LEU A 288 -2.27 17.99 3.10
N GLN A 289 -3.34 18.78 3.15
CA GLN A 289 -3.99 19.18 4.40
C GLN A 289 -4.89 18.08 4.99
N TRP A 290 -4.29 16.95 5.36
CA TRP A 290 -4.96 15.85 6.05
C TRP A 290 -5.65 16.33 7.34
N SER A 291 -6.80 15.76 7.63
CA SER A 291 -7.55 16.09 8.84
C SER A 291 -6.80 15.66 10.09
N ASN A 292 -6.77 16.50 11.12
CA ASN A 292 -6.15 16.13 12.41
C ASN A 292 -6.90 14.97 13.09
N GLU A 293 -8.22 14.91 12.89
CA GLU A 293 -9.14 13.89 13.39
C GLU A 293 -9.96 13.34 12.22
N ALA A 294 -10.02 12.01 12.07
CA ALA A 294 -10.73 11.36 10.97
C ALA A 294 -11.13 9.94 11.36
N ARG A 295 -12.19 9.44 10.72
CA ARG A 295 -12.55 8.02 10.75
C ARG A 295 -11.50 7.19 10.02
N SER A 296 -11.01 7.72 8.89
CA SER A 296 -10.00 7.08 8.06
C SER A 296 -9.25 8.09 7.20
N ARG A 297 -8.00 7.76 6.89
CA ARG A 297 -7.14 8.49 5.95
C ARG A 297 -6.47 7.47 5.04
N ILE A 298 -6.74 7.55 3.74
CA ILE A 298 -6.27 6.56 2.77
C ILE A 298 -5.55 7.31 1.65
N ALA A 299 -4.31 6.90 1.37
CA ALA A 299 -3.54 7.37 0.24
C ALA A 299 -3.37 6.22 -0.76
N PHE A 300 -4.03 6.31 -1.91
CA PHE A 300 -3.77 5.42 -3.04
C PHE A 300 -2.54 5.92 -3.78
N LEU A 301 -1.53 5.07 -3.92
CA LEU A 301 -0.31 5.36 -4.67
C LEU A 301 -0.33 4.53 -5.96
N LEU A 302 -0.55 5.16 -7.09
CA LEU A 302 -0.62 4.52 -8.41
C LEU A 302 0.69 4.77 -9.14
N LEU A 303 1.39 3.70 -9.56
CA LEU A 303 2.73 3.77 -10.15
C LEU A 303 3.10 2.53 -10.98
N ASP A 304 4.00 2.71 -11.94
CA ASP A 304 4.64 1.66 -12.76
C ASP A 304 6.17 1.59 -12.58
N ALA A 305 6.77 2.53 -11.82
CA ALA A 305 8.22 2.59 -11.57
C ALA A 305 8.61 2.76 -10.09
N PRO A 306 9.80 2.28 -9.66
CA PRO A 306 10.32 2.50 -8.31
C PRO A 306 10.84 3.93 -8.12
N PRO A 307 11.01 4.40 -6.87
CA PRO A 307 11.84 5.56 -6.59
C PRO A 307 13.31 5.29 -6.93
N HIS A 308 14.12 6.35 -7.10
CA HIS A 308 15.57 6.18 -7.08
C HIS A 308 16.09 5.69 -5.72
N GLN A 309 17.26 5.05 -5.72
CA GLN A 309 17.81 4.27 -4.60
C GLN A 309 18.92 4.98 -3.79
N GLU A 310 19.20 6.25 -4.05
CA GLU A 310 20.20 7.00 -3.30
C GLU A 310 19.86 7.00 -1.80
N ASN A 311 20.90 6.92 -0.95
CA ASN A 311 20.70 6.86 0.50
C ASN A 311 19.83 8.01 1.05
N GLN A 312 19.92 9.21 0.48
CA GLN A 312 19.06 10.32 0.88
C GLN A 312 17.58 10.03 0.58
N ILE A 313 17.28 9.44 -0.58
CA ILE A 313 15.91 9.10 -0.98
C ILE A 313 15.36 7.98 -0.10
N VAL A 314 16.16 6.95 0.17
CA VAL A 314 15.79 5.89 1.14
C VAL A 314 15.46 6.51 2.50
N ASP A 315 16.27 7.44 2.99
CA ASP A 315 16.02 8.15 4.24
C ASP A 315 14.73 8.98 4.22
N GLU A 316 14.45 9.67 3.11
CA GLU A 316 13.21 10.44 2.91
C GLU A 316 11.98 9.55 2.85
N LEU A 317 12.06 8.37 2.21
CA LEU A 317 10.99 7.38 2.19
C LEU A 317 10.68 6.89 3.61
N HIS A 318 11.68 6.46 4.38
CA HIS A 318 11.47 6.02 5.77
C HIS A 318 10.83 7.11 6.64
N ASN A 319 11.27 8.36 6.51
CA ASN A 319 10.67 9.49 7.22
C ASN A 319 9.21 9.73 6.80
N THR A 320 8.91 9.59 5.52
CA THR A 320 7.57 9.78 4.96
C THR A 320 6.62 8.68 5.41
N ILE A 321 7.04 7.41 5.36
CA ILE A 321 6.25 6.26 5.83
C ILE A 321 6.00 6.35 7.34
N LYS A 322 7.01 6.73 8.14
CA LYS A 322 6.83 6.99 9.58
C LYS A 322 5.84 8.14 9.83
N THR A 323 5.87 9.17 8.99
CA THR A 323 4.92 10.29 9.07
C THR A 323 3.50 9.86 8.70
N ALA A 324 3.34 9.01 7.68
CA ALA A 324 2.05 8.45 7.28
C ALA A 324 1.43 7.66 8.43
N ALA A 325 2.18 6.72 9.02
CA ALA A 325 1.73 5.95 10.18
C ALA A 325 1.33 6.86 11.35
N LYS A 326 2.17 7.85 11.70
CA LYS A 326 1.89 8.82 12.76
C LYS A 326 0.59 9.61 12.52
N LYS A 327 0.31 9.97 11.26
CA LYS A 327 -0.93 10.65 10.88
C LYS A 327 -2.13 9.70 10.79
N GLY A 328 -1.93 8.38 10.89
CA GLY A 328 -2.97 7.38 10.66
C GLY A 328 -3.36 7.24 9.20
N ILE A 329 -2.44 7.55 8.27
CA ILE A 329 -2.65 7.41 6.83
C ILE A 329 -2.25 6.00 6.42
N LYS A 330 -3.20 5.25 5.86
CA LYS A 330 -2.95 3.96 5.19
C LYS A 330 -2.48 4.25 3.78
N ILE A 331 -1.31 3.74 3.40
CA ILE A 331 -0.84 3.78 2.02
C ILE A 331 -1.26 2.47 1.36
N ILE A 332 -1.99 2.58 0.24
CA ILE A 332 -2.43 1.47 -0.60
C ILE A 332 -1.76 1.65 -1.96
N PRO A 333 -0.61 1.00 -2.21
CA PRO A 333 -0.03 0.98 -3.53
C PRO A 333 -0.93 0.20 -4.49
N ILE A 334 -1.09 0.74 -5.70
CA ILE A 334 -1.71 0.12 -6.86
C ILE A 334 -0.64 0.12 -7.93
N VAL A 335 0.02 -1.01 -8.13
CA VAL A 335 1.07 -1.11 -9.15
C VAL A 335 0.46 -1.44 -10.51
N ALA A 336 0.96 -0.80 -11.55
CA ALA A 336 0.59 -1.04 -12.93
C ALA A 336 1.63 -1.95 -13.62
N SER A 337 1.67 -1.92 -14.95
CA SER A 337 2.66 -2.63 -15.76
C SER A 337 4.09 -2.13 -15.45
N GLY A 338 5.13 -2.79 -15.98
CA GLY A 338 6.51 -2.28 -15.90
C GLY A 338 7.28 -2.42 -14.58
N ILE A 339 6.60 -2.67 -13.44
CA ILE A 339 7.30 -2.87 -12.16
C ILE A 339 8.08 -4.20 -12.10
N ASN A 340 9.12 -4.25 -11.26
CA ASN A 340 9.87 -5.48 -10.97
C ASN A 340 9.61 -6.00 -9.53
N LYS A 341 10.19 -7.15 -9.19
CA LYS A 341 10.03 -7.80 -7.87
C LYS A 341 10.55 -6.95 -6.70
N GLU A 342 11.56 -6.13 -6.94
CA GLU A 342 12.09 -5.21 -5.93
C GLU A 342 11.10 -4.06 -5.65
N THR A 343 10.46 -3.52 -6.70
CA THR A 343 9.37 -2.54 -6.57
C THR A 343 8.16 -3.13 -5.87
N GLU A 344 7.74 -4.35 -6.24
CA GLU A 344 6.68 -5.09 -5.52
C GLU A 344 6.99 -5.18 -4.02
N PHE A 345 8.20 -5.63 -3.67
CA PHE A 345 8.66 -5.76 -2.29
C PHE A 345 8.60 -4.43 -1.54
N LEU A 346 9.05 -3.34 -2.16
CA LEU A 346 9.02 -2.01 -1.56
C LEU A 346 7.58 -1.54 -1.32
N MET A 347 6.70 -1.69 -2.30
CA MET A 347 5.29 -1.30 -2.18
C MET A 347 4.58 -2.07 -1.07
N ARG A 348 4.81 -3.38 -0.98
CA ARG A 348 4.28 -4.20 0.11
C ARG A 348 4.75 -3.70 1.48
N ASN A 349 6.03 -3.33 1.63
CA ASN A 349 6.53 -2.72 2.86
C ASN A 349 5.85 -1.39 3.21
N PHE A 350 5.52 -0.53 2.24
CA PHE A 350 4.76 0.70 2.51
C PHE A 350 3.37 0.39 3.07
N SER A 351 2.68 -0.60 2.48
CA SER A 351 1.37 -1.03 2.94
C SER A 351 1.42 -1.64 4.35
N ILE A 352 2.39 -2.53 4.61
CA ILE A 352 2.62 -3.17 5.91
C ILE A 352 2.87 -2.12 6.98
N ALA A 353 3.79 -1.18 6.71
CA ALA A 353 4.21 -0.18 7.68
C ALA A 353 3.07 0.77 8.09
N THR A 354 2.08 0.97 7.20
CA THR A 354 0.98 1.92 7.39
C THR A 354 -0.37 1.27 7.67
N ASN A 355 -0.40 -0.03 8.00
CA ASN A 355 -1.63 -0.79 8.26
C ASN A 355 -2.59 -0.78 7.04
N GLY A 356 -2.03 -0.78 5.83
CA GLY A 356 -2.74 -0.77 4.54
C GLY A 356 -2.87 -2.15 3.90
N THR A 357 -2.93 -2.16 2.57
CA THR A 357 -2.93 -3.36 1.73
C THR A 357 -2.23 -3.07 0.42
N TYR A 358 -1.83 -4.12 -0.30
CA TYR A 358 -1.20 -4.02 -1.61
C TYR A 358 -2.21 -4.38 -2.71
N VAL A 359 -2.19 -3.62 -3.81
CA VAL A 359 -3.02 -3.84 -5.00
C VAL A 359 -2.12 -3.87 -6.23
N PHE A 360 -2.43 -4.74 -7.17
CA PHE A 360 -1.71 -4.89 -8.44
C PHE A 360 -2.71 -5.06 -9.58
N ILE A 361 -2.48 -4.38 -10.70
CA ILE A 361 -3.27 -4.53 -11.92
C ILE A 361 -2.92 -5.87 -12.58
N THR A 362 -3.92 -6.54 -13.15
CA THR A 362 -3.80 -7.87 -13.75
C THR A 362 -3.97 -7.82 -15.27
N ASN A 363 -3.40 -8.81 -15.97
CA ASN A 363 -3.48 -8.91 -17.43
C ASN A 363 -4.88 -9.36 -17.93
N ASP A 364 -5.82 -9.74 -17.06
CA ASP A 364 -7.16 -10.23 -17.43
C ASP A 364 -7.99 -9.25 -18.26
N SER A 365 -7.78 -7.94 -18.08
CA SER A 365 -8.44 -6.89 -18.86
C SER A 365 -7.79 -6.58 -20.20
N SER A 366 -6.56 -7.06 -20.44
CA SER A 366 -5.73 -6.69 -21.60
C SER A 366 -5.53 -5.17 -21.77
N VAL A 367 -5.63 -4.42 -20.67
CA VAL A 367 -5.35 -2.97 -20.60
C VAL A 367 -3.94 -2.81 -20.09
N GLY A 368 -3.17 -1.91 -20.72
CA GLY A 368 -1.78 -1.68 -20.37
C GLY A 368 -0.81 -2.67 -21.00
N ASN A 369 0.48 -2.53 -20.65
CA ASN A 369 1.52 -3.49 -20.99
C ASN A 369 1.46 -4.73 -20.09
N GLU A 370 2.41 -5.66 -20.24
CA GLU A 370 2.47 -6.85 -19.40
C GLU A 370 2.69 -6.49 -17.92
N HIS A 371 1.82 -7.04 -17.07
CA HIS A 371 1.90 -6.89 -15.63
C HIS A 371 2.73 -8.01 -14.99
N LEU A 372 3.51 -7.64 -13.98
CA LEU A 372 4.28 -8.57 -13.16
C LEU A 372 3.36 -9.61 -12.51
N GLU A 373 3.67 -10.91 -12.66
CA GLU A 373 3.02 -11.95 -11.87
C GLU A 373 3.34 -11.70 -10.37
N PRO A 374 2.34 -11.47 -9.50
CA PRO A 374 2.58 -11.04 -8.13
C PRO A 374 3.16 -12.18 -7.26
N SER A 375 4.06 -11.85 -6.33
CA SER A 375 4.66 -12.80 -5.38
C SER A 375 3.74 -13.04 -4.18
N VAL A 376 2.48 -13.38 -4.41
CA VAL A 376 1.40 -13.46 -3.42
C VAL A 376 0.75 -14.84 -3.42
N GLY A 377 -0.09 -15.14 -2.42
CA GLY A 377 -0.89 -16.37 -2.40
C GLY A 377 -2.09 -16.30 -3.35
N GLU A 378 -3.09 -17.16 -3.15
CA GLU A 378 -4.33 -17.10 -3.94
C GLU A 378 -5.04 -15.74 -3.75
N TYR A 379 -5.55 -15.18 -4.85
CA TYR A 379 -6.26 -13.91 -4.87
C TYR A 379 -7.46 -13.95 -5.82
N GLU A 380 -8.40 -13.04 -5.60
CA GLU A 380 -9.56 -12.82 -6.49
C GLU A 380 -9.26 -11.66 -7.44
N VAL A 381 -9.64 -11.82 -8.71
CA VAL A 381 -9.58 -10.75 -9.71
C VAL A 381 -10.90 -9.98 -9.69
N GLU A 382 -10.80 -8.66 -9.52
CA GLU A 382 -11.93 -7.72 -9.53
C GLU A 382 -11.68 -6.60 -10.53
N TYR A 383 -12.71 -5.84 -10.91
CA TYR A 383 -12.48 -4.56 -11.55
C TYR A 383 -11.84 -3.60 -10.55
N LEU A 384 -10.81 -2.86 -10.98
CA LEU A 384 -10.06 -1.95 -10.13
C LEU A 384 -10.99 -0.96 -9.41
N LYS A 385 -11.97 -0.38 -10.12
CA LYS A 385 -12.95 0.51 -9.50
C LYS A 385 -13.71 -0.14 -8.34
N ASP A 386 -14.14 -1.39 -8.52
CA ASP A 386 -14.97 -2.10 -7.54
C ASP A 386 -14.12 -2.48 -6.33
N LEU A 387 -12.88 -2.93 -6.59
CA LEU A 387 -11.86 -3.18 -5.58
C LEU A 387 -11.58 -1.90 -4.75
N MET A 388 -11.35 -0.76 -5.40
CA MET A 388 -11.10 0.50 -4.69
C MET A 388 -12.30 0.95 -3.85
N VAL A 389 -13.53 0.85 -4.36
CA VAL A 389 -14.75 1.13 -3.59
C VAL A 389 -14.84 0.19 -2.39
N ARG A 390 -14.57 -1.11 -2.57
CA ARG A 390 -14.56 -2.11 -1.50
C ARG A 390 -13.53 -1.78 -0.42
N LEU A 391 -12.32 -1.39 -0.80
CA LEU A 391 -11.26 -0.98 0.12
C LEU A 391 -11.62 0.28 0.90
N ILE A 392 -12.19 1.28 0.24
CA ILE A 392 -12.62 2.52 0.91
C ILE A 392 -13.68 2.19 1.97
N LYS A 393 -14.67 1.33 1.65
CA LYS A 393 -15.67 0.88 2.63
C LYS A 393 -15.03 0.10 3.78
N LYS A 394 -14.20 -0.91 3.48
CA LYS A 394 -13.46 -1.71 4.46
C LYS A 394 -12.70 -0.86 5.48
N TYR A 395 -12.12 0.25 5.06
CA TYR A 395 -11.30 1.10 5.92
C TYR A 395 -12.03 2.32 6.49
N SER A 396 -13.31 2.55 6.18
CA SER A 396 -14.06 3.72 6.68
C SER A 396 -15.36 3.40 7.42
N GLU A 397 -16.04 2.31 7.06
CA GLU A 397 -17.21 1.78 7.77
C GLU A 397 -16.77 0.96 8.98
#